data_AF-A0A949FK46-F1
#
_entry.id   AF-A0A949FK46-F1
#
_cell.length_a   1.000
_cell.length_b   1.000
_cell.length_c   1.000
_cell.angle_alpha   90.00
_cell.angle_beta   90.00
_cell.angle_gamma   90.00
#
_symmetry.space_group_name_H-M   'P 1'
#
loop_
_entity.id
_entity.type
_entity.pdbx_description
1 polymer ?
#
loop_
_entity_poly.entity_id
_entity_poly.type
_entity_poly.pdbx_seq_one_letter_code
_entity_poly.pdbx_strand_id
1 'polypeptide(L)'
;MLDSAVAWGSRASETIQGYAQFAVNEHQENLAYNEILTNPDVLSDYTLKFFGPEGPYPVYENEQQLETPGYRTEPVNPQYGQLPAPPTAATPQQPENFWGTFNEVMARDPQNAWRVINQAQPQVLANKLFVME
;
A
#
# COMPACT_ATOMS: atom_id res chain seq x y z
N MET A 1 5.79 -35.27 -42.43
CA MET A 1 6.97 -35.51 -41.58
C MET A 1 7.90 -34.29 -41.54
N LEU A 2 8.30 -33.72 -42.69
CA LEU A 2 9.18 -32.54 -42.73
C LEU A 2 8.48 -31.24 -42.24
N ASP A 3 7.26 -30.96 -42.71
CA ASP A 3 6.52 -29.75 -42.28
C ASP A 3 6.24 -29.70 -40.77
N SER A 4 5.95 -30.85 -40.16
CA SER A 4 5.74 -30.96 -38.71
C SER A 4 7.00 -30.71 -37.90
N ALA A 5 8.17 -31.12 -38.42
CA ALA A 5 9.46 -30.89 -37.76
C ALA A 5 9.88 -29.42 -37.87
N VAL A 6 9.65 -28.78 -39.02
CA VAL A 6 9.89 -27.34 -39.21
C VAL A 6 8.96 -26.51 -38.33
N ALA A 7 7.66 -26.84 -38.29
CA ALA A 7 6.70 -26.14 -37.43
C ALA A 7 7.05 -26.27 -35.94
N TRP A 8 7.50 -27.44 -35.50
CA TRP A 8 8.01 -27.63 -34.14
C TRP A 8 9.27 -26.80 -33.88
N GLY A 9 10.23 -26.81 -34.81
CA GLY A 9 11.47 -26.04 -34.70
C GLY A 9 11.22 -24.53 -34.59
N SER A 10 10.31 -23.98 -35.39
CA SER A 10 9.92 -22.57 -35.31
C SER A 10 9.30 -22.23 -33.95
N ARG A 11 8.37 -23.06 -33.45
CA ARG A 11 7.75 -22.85 -32.13
C ARG A 11 8.76 -22.93 -30.99
N ALA A 12 9.68 -23.89 -31.06
CA ALA A 12 10.75 -24.02 -30.07
C ALA A 12 11.65 -22.78 -30.08
N SER A 13 12.03 -22.29 -31.26
CA SER A 13 12.84 -21.07 -31.41
C SER A 13 12.13 -19.85 -30.85
N GLU A 14 10.85 -19.63 -31.18
CA GLU A 14 10.03 -18.53 -30.63
C GLU A 14 9.94 -18.60 -29.11
N THR A 15 9.72 -19.80 -28.57
CA THR A 15 9.64 -20.01 -27.12
C THR A 15 10.96 -19.66 -26.43
N ILE A 16 12.08 -20.15 -26.95
CA ILE A 16 13.42 -19.89 -26.41
C ILE A 16 13.75 -18.39 -26.49
N GLN A 17 13.42 -17.74 -27.61
CA GLN A 17 13.61 -16.30 -27.76
C GLN A 17 12.75 -15.51 -26.78
N GLY A 18 11.49 -15.90 -26.57
CA GLY A 18 10.61 -15.30 -25.58
C GLY A 18 11.17 -15.40 -24.16
N TYR A 19 11.66 -16.58 -23.76
CA TYR A 19 12.30 -16.77 -22.46
C TYR A 19 13.60 -15.96 -22.31
N ALA A 20 14.43 -15.91 -23.36
CA ALA A 20 15.65 -15.13 -23.34
C ALA A 20 15.34 -13.64 -23.16
N GLN A 21 14.34 -13.11 -23.88
CA GLN A 21 13.91 -11.72 -23.75
C GLN A 21 13.37 -11.43 -22.35
N PHE A 22 12.53 -12.31 -21.81
CA PHE A 22 12.01 -12.17 -20.45
C PHE A 22 13.15 -12.15 -19.42
N ALA A 23 14.08 -13.10 -19.48
CA ALA A 23 15.19 -13.19 -18.53
C ALA A 23 16.11 -11.95 -18.57
N VAL A 24 16.36 -11.42 -19.77
CA VAL A 24 17.14 -10.20 -19.96
C VAL A 24 16.41 -8.97 -19.42
N ASN A 25 15.10 -8.90 -19.60
CA ASN A 25 14.28 -7.80 -19.06
C ASN A 25 14.23 -7.85 -17.53
N GLU A 26 13.90 -9.01 -16.95
CA GLU A 26 13.84 -9.19 -15.50
C GLU A 26 15.18 -8.85 -14.82
N HIS A 27 16.30 -9.24 -15.43
CA HIS A 27 17.61 -8.91 -14.90
C HIS A 27 17.85 -7.39 -14.89
N GLN A 28 17.52 -6.69 -15.98
CA GLN A 28 17.65 -5.23 -16.06
C GLN A 28 16.73 -4.53 -15.07
N GLU A 29 15.49 -4.99 -14.93
CA GLU A 29 14.55 -4.43 -13.95
C GLU A 29 15.05 -4.65 -12.52
N ASN A 30 15.57 -5.84 -12.19
CA ASN A 30 16.12 -6.12 -10.87
C ASN A 30 17.30 -5.20 -10.52
N LEU A 31 18.19 -4.93 -11.49
CA LEU A 31 19.27 -3.97 -11.31
C LEU A 31 18.74 -2.55 -11.08
N ALA A 32 17.73 -2.11 -11.85
CA ALA A 32 17.11 -0.80 -11.69
C ALA A 32 16.41 -0.65 -10.33
N TYR A 33 15.68 -1.68 -9.87
CA TYR A 33 15.10 -1.69 -8.53
C TYR A 33 16.16 -1.62 -7.44
N ASN A 34 17.23 -2.40 -7.59
CA ASN A 34 18.33 -2.37 -6.63
C ASN A 34 18.96 -0.98 -6.58
N GLU A 35 19.21 -0.35 -7.73
CA GLU A 35 19.74 1.00 -7.81
C GLU A 35 18.81 2.02 -7.13
N ILE A 36 17.52 2.04 -7.47
CA ILE A 36 16.56 2.96 -6.87
C ILE A 36 16.45 2.77 -5.36
N LEU A 37 16.51 1.54 -4.86
CA LEU A 37 16.29 1.26 -3.43
C LEU A 37 17.57 1.33 -2.59
N THR A 38 18.75 1.27 -3.21
CA THR A 38 20.03 1.28 -2.49
C THR A 38 20.83 2.56 -2.70
N ASN A 39 20.53 3.34 -3.75
CA ASN A 39 21.13 4.64 -3.97
C ASN A 39 20.19 5.77 -3.49
N PRO A 40 20.52 6.44 -2.37
CA PRO A 40 19.65 7.46 -1.79
C PRO A 40 19.44 8.67 -2.71
N ASP A 41 20.41 9.02 -3.55
CA ASP A 41 20.29 10.15 -4.47
C ASP A 41 19.23 9.88 -5.54
N VAL A 42 19.24 8.66 -6.12
CA VAL A 42 18.26 8.23 -7.13
C VAL A 42 16.86 8.16 -6.52
N LEU A 43 16.74 7.63 -5.29
CA LEU A 43 15.47 7.59 -4.58
C LEU A 43 14.92 8.99 -4.27
N SER A 44 15.80 9.90 -3.84
CA SER A 44 15.41 11.29 -3.56
C SER A 44 14.91 11.98 -4.82
N ASP A 45 15.63 11.87 -5.93
CA ASP A 45 15.20 12.50 -7.20
C ASP A 45 13.86 11.93 -7.70
N TYR A 46 13.66 10.61 -7.56
CA TYR A 46 12.40 9.96 -7.93
C TYR A 46 11.23 10.45 -7.07
N THR A 47 11.44 10.55 -5.75
CA THR A 47 10.40 11.03 -4.82
C THR A 47 10.13 12.52 -4.98
N LEU A 48 11.15 13.34 -5.19
CA LEU A 48 11.02 14.79 -5.41
C LEU A 48 10.30 15.13 -6.71
N LYS A 49 10.40 14.31 -7.76
CA LYS A 49 9.58 14.49 -8.98
C LYS A 49 8.08 14.44 -8.71
N PHE A 50 7.66 13.71 -7.67
CA PHE A 50 6.25 13.51 -7.36
C PHE A 50 5.79 14.40 -6.19
N PHE A 51 6.61 14.46 -5.14
CA PHE A 51 6.32 15.10 -3.86
C PHE A 51 7.09 16.40 -3.61
N GLY A 52 8.01 16.75 -4.50
CA GLY A 52 8.71 18.03 -4.45
C GLY A 52 7.79 19.19 -4.83
N PRO A 53 8.29 20.42 -4.70
CA PRO A 53 7.49 21.64 -4.90
C PRO A 53 6.91 21.78 -6.31
N GLU A 54 7.62 21.27 -7.32
CA GLU A 54 7.17 21.25 -8.73
C GLU A 54 6.46 19.95 -9.11
N GLY A 55 6.30 19.03 -8.15
CA GLY A 55 5.65 17.75 -8.34
C GLY A 55 4.13 17.88 -8.40
N PRO A 56 3.43 16.87 -8.95
CA PRO A 56 1.96 16.83 -8.95
C PRO A 56 1.34 16.83 -7.55
N TYR A 57 2.07 16.39 -6.52
CA TYR A 57 1.59 16.29 -5.14
C TYR A 57 2.62 16.85 -4.15
N PRO A 58 2.87 18.16 -4.12
CA PRO A 58 3.89 18.75 -3.27
C PRO A 58 3.59 18.49 -1.78
N VAL A 59 4.62 18.14 -1.02
CA VAL A 59 4.55 17.97 0.44
C VAL A 59 4.99 19.27 1.11
N TYR A 60 4.12 19.80 1.96
CA TYR A 60 4.41 20.99 2.75
C TYR A 60 5.31 20.64 3.94
N GLU A 61 6.39 21.41 4.14
CA GLU A 61 7.42 21.10 5.14
C GLU A 61 7.01 21.51 6.57
N ASN A 62 5.99 22.37 6.69
CA ASN A 62 5.52 22.88 7.98
C ASN A 62 4.01 23.12 7.98
N GLU A 63 3.39 22.92 9.14
CA GLU A 63 1.94 23.10 9.38
C GLU A 63 1.43 24.51 9.02
N GLN A 64 2.31 25.51 8.92
CA GLN A 64 1.96 26.88 8.52
C GLN A 64 1.78 27.00 7.00
N GLN A 65 2.38 26.11 6.19
CA GLN A 65 2.12 26.02 4.75
C GLN A 65 0.79 25.29 4.44
N LEU A 66 0.21 24.61 5.43
CA LEU A 66 -1.17 24.10 5.39
C LEU A 66 -2.25 25.19 5.52
N GLU A 67 -1.91 26.48 5.48
CA GLU A 67 -2.90 27.57 5.35
C GLU A 67 -3.63 27.59 4.00
N THR A 68 -3.32 26.62 3.11
CA THR A 68 -4.22 26.26 2.02
C THR A 68 -5.44 25.58 2.65
N PRO A 69 -6.68 26.10 2.48
CA PRO A 69 -7.87 25.45 3.00
C PRO A 69 -7.80 23.98 2.60
N GLY A 70 -7.66 23.09 3.60
CA GLY A 70 -7.60 21.66 3.39
C GLY A 70 -8.70 21.26 2.41
N TYR A 71 -8.44 20.24 1.58
CA TYR A 71 -9.38 19.68 0.60
C TYR A 71 -10.80 20.09 0.94
N ARG A 72 -11.44 20.90 0.08
CA ARG A 72 -12.84 21.29 0.27
C ARG A 72 -13.60 19.99 0.51
N THR A 73 -13.90 19.71 1.77
CA THR A 73 -14.84 18.67 2.13
C THR A 73 -16.11 19.12 1.45
N GLU A 74 -16.55 18.41 0.42
CA GLU A 74 -17.87 18.69 -0.13
C GLU A 74 -18.85 18.75 1.04
N PRO A 75 -19.74 19.74 1.07
CA PRO A 75 -20.75 19.81 2.12
C PRO A 75 -21.46 18.46 2.16
N VAL A 76 -21.32 17.76 3.29
CA VAL A 76 -21.97 16.48 3.55
C VAL A 76 -23.45 16.67 3.24
N ASN A 77 -23.91 16.05 2.15
CA ASN A 77 -25.31 16.08 1.78
C ASN A 77 -26.09 15.37 2.91
N PRO A 78 -26.96 16.06 3.66
CA PRO A 78 -27.66 15.49 4.83
C PRO A 78 -28.60 14.33 4.46
N GLN A 79 -28.75 14.01 3.18
CA GLN A 79 -29.45 12.82 2.69
C GLN A 79 -28.68 11.51 2.95
N TYR A 80 -27.35 11.57 3.15
CA TYR A 80 -26.54 10.41 3.49
C TYR A 80 -26.35 10.30 5.00
N GLY A 81 -27.31 9.61 5.63
CA GLY A 81 -27.16 8.87 6.88
C GLY A 81 -26.59 9.65 8.06
N GLN A 82 -27.44 9.96 9.03
CA GLN A 82 -27.01 10.37 10.37
C GLN A 82 -26.03 9.34 10.93
N LEU A 83 -24.74 9.66 10.91
CA LEU A 83 -23.74 8.90 11.65
C LEU A 83 -23.98 9.22 13.13
N PRO A 84 -24.34 8.23 13.97
CA PRO A 84 -24.51 8.46 15.38
C PRO A 84 -23.19 8.94 15.97
N ALA A 85 -23.27 9.97 16.83
CA ALA A 85 -22.10 10.49 17.54
C ALA A 85 -21.34 9.34 18.22
N PRO A 86 -20.00 9.34 18.20
CA PRO A 86 -19.21 8.26 18.77
C PRO A 86 -19.55 8.11 20.27
N PRO A 87 -19.90 6.90 20.73
CA PRO A 87 -20.18 6.68 22.14
C PRO A 87 -18.92 6.93 22.96
N THR A 88 -19.09 7.59 24.11
CA THR A 88 -18.07 7.76 25.15
C THR A 88 -17.38 6.43 25.41
N ALA A 89 -16.04 6.44 25.33
CA ALA A 89 -15.18 5.27 25.43
C ALA A 89 -15.60 4.36 26.59
N ALA A 90 -16.05 3.16 26.25
CA ALA A 90 -16.32 2.12 27.22
C ALA A 90 -14.99 1.56 27.77
N THR A 91 -15.07 1.14 29.03
CA THR A 91 -14.06 0.62 29.96
C THR A 91 -12.96 -0.27 29.34
N PRO A 92 -11.73 -0.29 29.90
CA PRO A 92 -10.60 -1.02 29.33
C PRO A 92 -10.85 -2.52 29.35
N GLN A 93 -11.05 -3.12 28.17
CA GLN A 93 -10.96 -4.57 28.01
C GLN A 93 -9.50 -4.97 27.81
N GLN A 94 -9.16 -6.11 28.40
CA GLN A 94 -7.79 -6.58 28.54
C GLN A 94 -7.09 -6.73 27.18
N PRO A 95 -5.84 -6.25 27.07
CA PRO A 95 -5.08 -6.19 25.82
C PRO A 95 -4.73 -7.56 25.22
N GLU A 96 -4.75 -8.65 26.01
CA GLU A 96 -4.39 -10.00 25.52
C GLU A 96 -5.29 -10.53 24.40
N ASN A 97 -6.60 -10.22 24.43
CA ASN A 97 -7.59 -10.86 23.53
C ASN A 97 -8.02 -9.98 22.35
N PHE A 98 -7.48 -8.76 22.23
CA PHE A 98 -7.84 -7.80 21.19
C PHE A 98 -7.66 -8.38 19.78
N TRP A 99 -6.52 -9.03 19.51
CA TRP A 99 -6.22 -9.57 18.18
C TRP A 99 -7.09 -10.77 17.80
N GLY A 100 -7.54 -11.55 18.77
CA GLY A 100 -8.51 -12.64 18.53
C GLY A 100 -9.85 -12.09 18.06
N THR A 101 -10.38 -11.09 18.77
CA THR A 101 -11.65 -10.43 18.42
C THR A 101 -11.54 -9.66 17.10
N PHE A 102 -10.42 -8.97 16.86
CA PHE A 102 -10.18 -8.31 15.58
C PHE A 102 -10.21 -9.30 14.42
N ASN A 103 -9.54 -10.46 14.55
CA ASN A 103 -9.47 -11.45 13.49
C ASN A 103 -10.85 -12.05 13.18
N GLU A 104 -11.68 -12.28 14.20
CA GLU A 104 -13.06 -12.74 14.01
C GLU A 104 -13.93 -11.71 13.28
N VAL A 105 -13.80 -10.43 13.64
CA VAL A 105 -14.51 -9.33 12.97
C VAL A 105 -13.99 -9.13 11.54
N MET A 106 -12.69 -9.22 11.31
CA MET A 106 -12.08 -9.13 9.97
C MET A 106 -12.54 -10.27 9.07
N ALA A 107 -12.66 -11.48 9.60
CA ALA A 107 -13.17 -12.63 8.86
C ALA A 107 -14.67 -12.53 8.53
N ARG A 108 -15.46 -11.91 9.42
CA ARG A 108 -16.93 -11.84 9.28
C ARG A 108 -17.42 -10.58 8.58
N ASP A 109 -16.81 -9.43 8.85
CA ASP A 109 -17.20 -8.11 8.34
C ASP A 109 -15.98 -7.18 8.19
N PRO A 110 -15.17 -7.38 7.14
CA PRO A 110 -13.93 -6.63 6.92
C PRO A 110 -14.16 -5.13 6.71
N GLN A 111 -15.35 -4.73 6.24
CA GLN A 111 -15.67 -3.32 5.99
C GLN A 111 -15.77 -2.50 7.29
N ASN A 112 -16.08 -3.16 8.41
CA ASN A 112 -16.19 -2.52 9.72
C ASN A 112 -15.00 -2.81 10.64
N ALA A 113 -14.08 -3.69 10.24
CA ALA A 113 -12.93 -4.10 11.05
C ALA A 113 -11.99 -2.93 11.43
N TRP A 114 -11.90 -1.89 10.58
CA TRP A 114 -11.09 -0.69 10.87
C TRP A 114 -11.58 0.05 12.13
N ARG A 115 -12.87 -0.05 12.48
CA ARG A 115 -13.43 0.58 13.68
C ARG A 115 -12.90 -0.08 14.96
N VAL A 116 -12.64 -1.38 14.90
CA VAL A 116 -12.05 -2.14 16.02
C VAL A 116 -10.61 -1.70 16.25
N ILE A 117 -9.84 -1.47 15.17
CA ILE A 117 -8.48 -0.90 15.24
C ILE A 117 -8.51 0.51 15.83
N ASN A 118 -9.48 1.35 15.43
CA ASN A 118 -9.60 2.72 15.94
C ASN A 118 -9.88 2.77 17.45
N GLN A 119 -10.53 1.74 18.00
CA GLN A 119 -10.79 1.59 19.43
C GLN A 119 -9.63 0.94 20.21
N ALA A 120 -8.61 0.45 19.53
CA ALA A 120 -7.47 -0.20 20.16
C ALA A 120 -6.63 0.83 20.93
N GLN A 121 -6.11 0.42 22.10
CA GLN A 121 -5.13 1.25 22.80
C GLN A 121 -3.82 1.28 22.00
N PRO A 122 -3.12 2.43 21.92
CA PRO A 122 -1.87 2.57 21.16
C PRO A 122 -0.81 1.53 21.53
N GLN A 123 -0.74 1.13 22.81
CA GLN A 123 0.16 0.07 23.28
C GLN A 123 -0.11 -1.30 22.64
N VAL A 124 -1.37 -1.65 22.36
CA VAL A 124 -1.76 -2.94 21.78
C VAL A 124 -1.38 -3.04 20.31
N LEU A 125 -1.45 -1.92 19.60
CA LEU A 125 -1.01 -1.81 18.20
C LEU A 125 0.53 -1.85 18.12
N ALA A 126 1.22 -1.13 19.02
CA ALA A 126 2.68 -1.12 19.08
C ALA A 126 3.25 -2.53 19.33
N ASN A 127 2.64 -3.31 20.22
CA ASN A 127 3.11 -4.67 20.52
C ASN A 127 3.07 -5.62 19.31
N LYS A 128 2.16 -5.42 18.33
CA LYS A 128 2.13 -6.28 17.14
C LYS A 128 3.20 -5.93 16.09
N LEU A 129 3.76 -4.72 16.15
CA LEU A 129 4.88 -4.31 15.29
C LEU A 129 6.21 -4.91 15.77
N PHE A 130 6.34 -5.25 17.06
CA PHE A 130 7.54 -5.87 17.64
C PHE A 130 7.52 -7.41 17.69
N VAL A 131 6.39 -8.05 17.39
CA VAL A 131 6.26 -9.53 17.39
C VAL A 131 6.56 -10.14 16.00
N MET A 132 7.07 -9.34 15.06
CA MET A 132 7.63 -9.81 13.79
C MET A 132 9.16 -9.75 13.76
N GLU A 133 9.81 -10.19 14.84
CA GLU A 133 11.19 -10.72 14.79
C GLU A 133 11.18 -12.22 15.14
#